data_AF-S2YG92-F1
#
_entry.id   AF-S2YG92-F1
#
_cell.length_a   1.000
_cell.length_b   1.000
_cell.length_c   1.000
_cell.angle_alpha   90.00
_cell.angle_beta   90.00
_cell.angle_gamma   90.00
#
_symmetry.space_group_name_H-M   'P 1'
#
loop_
_entity.id
_entity.type
_entity.pdbx_description
1 polymer ?
#
loop_
_entity_poly.entity_id
_entity_poly.type
_entity_poly.pdbx_seq_one_letter_code
_entity_poly.pdbx_strand_id
1 'polypeptide(L)'
;MTSDGQQPVGRSFGPVARTAGCLLMAVTVFVLLAGVLVTWFFFSWHHTAQSRDHDSQAALAASADRLRSRLADADADGTLTDREITEALEHRSPRSLVRDEGRTVLVVQVAGYDWSRCYSYTALPTGRVTSEPLATCPSRASRTPTSVSPPVKGRQ
;
A
#
# COMPACT_ATOMS: atom_id res chain seq x y z
N MET A 1 65.49 -76.91 2.20
CA MET A 1 65.45 -76.16 0.92
C MET A 1 63.98 -75.85 0.66
N THR A 2 63.51 -74.69 1.15
CA THR A 2 63.29 -73.43 0.38
C THR A 2 62.06 -73.54 -0.54
N SER A 3 61.07 -72.66 -0.56
CA SER A 3 60.92 -71.32 0.01
C SER A 3 59.43 -70.91 0.01
N ASP A 4 59.09 -70.02 0.92
CA ASP A 4 57.90 -69.14 1.02
C ASP A 4 57.33 -68.68 -0.33
N GLY A 5 56.02 -68.45 -0.52
CA GLY A 5 55.08 -67.77 0.36
C GLY A 5 54.87 -66.34 -0.14
N GLN A 6 53.79 -66.07 -0.90
CA GLN A 6 53.22 -64.71 -1.01
C GLN A 6 51.82 -64.73 -1.64
N GLN A 7 50.81 -64.65 -0.77
CA GLN A 7 49.48 -64.20 -1.14
C GLN A 7 49.53 -62.70 -1.50
N PRO A 8 48.80 -62.24 -2.53
CA PRO A 8 48.64 -60.82 -2.76
C PRO A 8 47.83 -60.21 -1.61
N VAL A 9 48.50 -59.30 -0.93
CA VAL A 9 48.02 -58.45 0.16
C VAL A 9 46.68 -57.83 -0.21
N GLY A 10 45.62 -58.27 0.47
CA GLY A 10 44.37 -57.56 0.53
C GLY A 10 44.61 -56.17 1.10
N ARG A 11 44.61 -55.14 0.23
CA ARG A 11 44.48 -53.76 0.67
C ARG A 11 43.11 -53.59 1.32
N SER A 12 43.07 -53.73 2.64
CA SER A 12 41.98 -53.23 3.47
C SER A 12 41.88 -51.73 3.28
N PHE A 13 40.96 -51.30 2.42
CA PHE A 13 40.42 -49.94 2.47
C PHE A 13 39.56 -49.87 3.74
N GLY A 14 40.15 -49.36 4.82
CA GLY A 14 39.49 -49.22 6.11
C GLY A 14 38.18 -48.41 6.02
N PRO A 15 37.17 -48.74 6.84
CA PRO A 15 35.83 -48.12 6.81
C PRO A 15 35.80 -46.63 7.19
N VAL A 16 36.94 -46.04 7.56
CA VAL A 16 37.05 -44.69 8.14
C VAL A 16 36.92 -43.58 7.08
N ALA A 17 37.22 -43.85 5.81
CA ALA A 17 37.10 -42.85 4.74
C ALA A 17 35.63 -42.65 4.27
N ARG A 18 34.77 -43.66 4.41
CA ARG A 18 33.35 -43.59 3.98
C ARG A 18 32.47 -42.82 4.95
N THR A 19 32.73 -42.92 6.26
CA THR A 19 31.94 -42.23 7.28
C THR A 19 32.18 -40.72 7.30
N ALA A 20 33.43 -40.29 7.12
CA ALA A 20 33.77 -38.86 7.02
C ALA A 20 33.14 -38.22 5.77
N GLY A 21 33.16 -38.90 4.62
CA GLY A 21 32.50 -38.45 3.39
C GLY A 21 30.97 -38.38 3.51
N CYS A 22 30.34 -39.37 4.13
CA CYS A 22 28.89 -39.38 4.36
C CYS A 22 28.44 -38.26 5.31
N LEU A 23 29.21 -37.95 6.37
CA LEU A 23 28.89 -36.85 7.27
C LEU A 23 29.03 -35.49 6.57
N LEU A 24 30.10 -35.28 5.80
CA LEU A 24 30.26 -34.07 5.00
C LEU A 24 29.13 -33.90 3.98
N MET A 25 28.72 -34.98 3.30
CA MET A 25 27.57 -34.95 2.39
C MET A 25 26.26 -34.64 3.11
N ALA A 26 26.00 -35.27 4.26
CA ALA A 26 24.80 -35.01 5.05
C ALA A 26 24.74 -33.55 5.53
N VAL A 27 25.87 -33.01 6.02
CA VAL A 27 25.97 -31.59 6.42
C VAL A 27 25.77 -30.67 5.22
N THR A 28 26.39 -30.97 4.08
CA THR A 28 26.24 -30.15 2.87
C THR A 28 24.79 -30.14 2.39
N VAL A 29 24.13 -31.31 2.33
CA VAL A 29 22.71 -31.42 1.98
C VAL A 29 21.85 -30.67 2.98
N PHE A 30 22.13 -30.78 4.28
CA PHE A 30 21.39 -30.06 5.30
C PHE A 30 21.54 -28.53 5.17
N VAL A 31 22.76 -28.05 4.91
CA VAL A 31 23.04 -26.62 4.69
C VAL A 31 22.34 -26.13 3.42
N LEU A 32 22.34 -26.90 2.33
CA LEU A 32 21.62 -26.56 1.10
C LEU A 32 20.11 -26.50 1.33
N LEU A 33 19.54 -27.51 2.01
CA LEU A 33 18.12 -27.53 2.36
C LEU A 33 17.75 -26.34 3.27
N ALA A 34 18.56 -26.05 4.28
CA ALA A 34 18.37 -24.90 5.14
C ALA A 34 18.44 -23.58 4.33
N GLY A 35 19.40 -23.44 3.42
CA GLY A 35 19.52 -22.28 2.54
C GLY A 35 18.30 -22.10 1.63
N VAL A 36 17.78 -23.19 1.05
CA VAL A 36 16.56 -23.16 0.23
C VAL A 36 15.35 -22.77 1.07
N LEU A 37 15.18 -23.34 2.26
CA LEU A 37 14.06 -23.02 3.16
C LEU A 37 14.09 -21.56 3.59
N VAL A 38 15.27 -21.05 3.96
CA VAL A 38 15.44 -19.64 4.33
C VAL A 38 15.11 -18.73 3.16
N THR A 39 15.66 -19.00 1.96
CA THR A 39 15.38 -18.20 0.76
C THR A 39 13.90 -18.21 0.41
N TRP A 40 13.25 -19.38 0.45
CA TRP A 40 11.82 -19.51 0.20
C TRP A 40 10.98 -18.76 1.24
N PHE A 41 11.35 -18.84 2.52
CA PHE A 41 10.69 -18.10 3.59
C PHE A 41 10.77 -16.59 3.37
N PHE A 42 11.96 -16.06 3.10
CA PHE A 42 12.13 -14.63 2.81
C PHE A 42 11.36 -14.22 1.55
N PHE A 43 11.43 -15.00 0.48
CA PHE A 43 10.72 -14.72 -0.76
C PHE A 43 9.20 -14.72 -0.57
N SER A 44 8.67 -15.71 0.15
CA SER A 44 7.25 -15.79 0.52
C SER A 44 6.83 -14.59 1.39
N TRP A 45 7.66 -14.21 2.36
CA TRP A 45 7.42 -13.05 3.21
C TRP A 45 7.40 -11.75 2.40
N HIS A 46 8.37 -11.54 1.51
CA HIS A 46 8.42 -10.34 0.67
C HIS A 46 7.24 -10.25 -0.29
N HIS A 47 6.82 -11.37 -0.89
CA HIS A 47 5.64 -11.39 -1.76
C HIS A 47 4.34 -11.12 -1.02
N THR A 48 4.18 -11.68 0.19
CA THR A 48 2.98 -11.41 1.00
C THR A 48 2.93 -9.96 1.47
N ALA A 49 4.06 -9.35 1.81
CA ALA A 49 4.14 -7.92 2.12
C ALA A 49 3.75 -7.06 0.91
N GLN A 50 4.34 -7.33 -0.26
CA GLN A 50 4.04 -6.55 -1.47
C GLN A 50 2.59 -6.69 -1.93
N SER A 51 2.00 -7.89 -1.82
CA SER A 51 0.57 -8.10 -2.13
C SER A 51 -0.32 -7.28 -1.21
N ARG A 52 -0.04 -7.27 0.10
CA ARG A 52 -0.82 -6.51 1.08
C ARG A 52 -0.78 -5.01 0.81
N ASP A 53 0.38 -4.48 0.44
CA ASP A 53 0.54 -3.07 0.09
C ASP A 53 -0.25 -2.70 -1.17
N HIS A 54 -0.31 -3.60 -2.15
CA HIS A 54 -1.09 -3.37 -3.37
C HIS A 54 -2.60 -3.43 -3.08
N ASP A 55 -3.03 -4.44 -2.33
CA ASP A 55 -4.44 -4.62 -1.96
C ASP A 55 -4.95 -3.45 -1.08
N SER A 56 -4.11 -2.97 -0.17
CA SER A 56 -4.45 -1.81 0.67
C SER A 56 -4.59 -0.53 -0.17
N GLN A 57 -3.70 -0.31 -1.16
CA GLN A 57 -3.82 0.81 -2.09
C GLN A 57 -5.06 0.71 -2.98
N ALA A 58 -5.38 -0.47 -3.49
CA ALA A 58 -6.58 -0.71 -4.29
C ALA A 58 -7.85 -0.46 -3.46
N ALA A 59 -7.89 -0.92 -2.20
CA ALA A 59 -8.99 -0.67 -1.28
C ALA A 59 -9.16 0.84 -0.96
N LEU A 60 -8.05 1.58 -0.82
CA LEU A 60 -8.08 3.04 -0.64
C LEU A 60 -8.62 3.74 -1.87
N ALA A 61 -8.18 3.36 -3.07
CA ALA A 61 -8.68 3.91 -4.32
C ALA A 61 -10.19 3.65 -4.47
N ALA A 62 -10.64 2.42 -4.21
CA ALA A 62 -12.05 2.07 -4.22
C ALA A 62 -12.86 2.87 -3.19
N SER A 63 -12.31 3.11 -1.99
CA SER A 63 -12.94 3.95 -0.97
C SER A 63 -13.04 5.41 -1.42
N ALA A 64 -11.99 5.91 -2.06
CA ALA A 64 -11.96 7.27 -2.60
C ALA A 64 -12.99 7.45 -3.73
N ASP A 65 -13.14 6.46 -4.61
CA ASP A 65 -14.13 6.45 -5.69
C ASP A 65 -15.57 6.37 -5.18
N ARG A 66 -15.83 5.54 -4.14
CA ARG A 66 -17.14 5.50 -3.49
C ARG A 66 -17.50 6.87 -2.90
N LEU A 67 -16.55 7.53 -2.24
CA LEU A 67 -16.77 8.87 -1.72
C LEU A 67 -17.01 9.88 -2.85
N ARG A 68 -16.26 9.78 -3.96
CA ARG A 68 -16.49 10.61 -5.15
C ARG A 68 -17.92 10.46 -5.68
N SER A 69 -18.41 9.23 -5.78
CA SER A 69 -19.79 8.94 -6.22
C SER A 69 -20.81 9.60 -5.29
N ARG A 70 -20.67 9.40 -3.97
CA ARG A 70 -21.60 10.01 -3.01
C ARG A 70 -21.60 11.54 -3.04
N LEU A 71 -20.43 12.15 -3.23
CA LEU A 71 -20.33 13.59 -3.41
C LEU A 71 -20.97 14.05 -4.72
N ALA A 72 -20.86 13.27 -5.80
CA ALA A 72 -21.52 13.57 -7.07
C ALA A 72 -23.03 13.42 -6.98
N ASP A 73 -23.52 12.39 -6.29
CA ASP A 73 -24.95 12.19 -6.02
C ASP A 73 -25.51 13.32 -5.14
N ALA A 74 -24.70 13.80 -4.19
CA ALA A 74 -25.06 14.93 -3.34
C ALA A 74 -24.98 16.30 -4.04
N ASP A 75 -24.16 16.43 -5.09
CA ASP A 75 -24.02 17.63 -5.93
C ASP A 75 -24.95 17.56 -7.17
N ALA A 76 -25.94 16.67 -7.19
CA ALA A 76 -26.79 16.44 -8.36
C ALA A 76 -27.61 17.68 -8.77
N ASP A 77 -27.90 18.58 -7.83
CA ASP A 77 -28.56 19.86 -8.08
C ASP A 77 -27.58 21.01 -8.41
N GLY A 78 -26.27 20.71 -8.46
CA GLY A 78 -25.19 21.65 -8.73
C GLY A 78 -24.74 22.48 -7.53
N THR A 79 -25.25 22.20 -6.33
CA THR A 79 -24.94 22.96 -5.12
C THR A 79 -24.65 22.09 -3.91
N LEU A 80 -23.37 21.77 -3.68
CA LEU A 80 -22.95 20.98 -2.52
C LEU A 80 -22.99 21.75 -1.17
N THR A 81 -24.04 21.52 -0.38
CA THR A 81 -24.27 22.14 0.94
C THR A 81 -23.45 21.51 2.07
N ASP A 82 -23.31 22.21 3.21
CA ASP A 82 -22.60 21.66 4.39
C ASP A 82 -23.25 20.37 4.92
N ARG A 83 -24.58 20.27 4.82
CA ARG A 83 -25.34 19.11 5.27
C ARG A 83 -25.03 17.90 4.40
N GLU A 84 -25.14 18.06 3.08
CA GLU A 84 -24.80 17.05 2.09
C GLU A 84 -23.36 16.58 2.19
N ILE A 85 -22.41 17.50 2.40
CA ILE A 85 -21.01 17.14 2.65
C ILE A 85 -20.87 16.27 3.89
N THR A 86 -21.55 16.64 4.97
CA THR A 86 -21.48 15.89 6.23
C THR A 86 -22.10 14.50 6.09
N GLU A 87 -23.20 14.38 5.35
CA GLU A 87 -23.87 13.10 5.06
C GLU A 87 -23.02 12.22 4.12
N ALA A 88 -22.48 12.76 3.04
CA ALA A 88 -21.61 12.04 2.10
C ALA A 88 -20.30 11.55 2.75
N LEU A 89 -19.79 12.29 3.73
CA LEU A 89 -18.62 11.94 4.54
C LEU A 89 -18.95 11.01 5.72
N GLU A 90 -20.20 10.57 5.89
CA GLU A 90 -20.64 9.72 7.00
C GLU A 90 -20.26 10.34 8.36
N HIS A 91 -20.54 11.63 8.56
CA HIS A 91 -20.21 12.39 9.77
C HIS A 91 -18.71 12.58 10.04
N ARG A 92 -17.83 12.29 9.08
CA ARG A 92 -16.42 12.66 9.16
C ARG A 92 -16.22 14.11 8.75
N SER A 93 -15.34 14.82 9.44
CA SER A 93 -14.99 16.20 9.09
C SER A 93 -13.94 16.21 7.97
N PRO A 94 -14.11 17.01 6.90
CA PRO A 94 -13.05 17.21 5.92
C PRO A 94 -11.84 17.89 6.58
N ARG A 95 -10.64 17.65 6.06
CA ARG A 95 -9.41 18.31 6.54
C ARG A 95 -9.34 19.77 6.11
N SER A 96 -9.86 20.06 4.92
CA SER A 96 -10.01 21.41 4.37
C SER A 96 -11.26 21.45 3.50
N LEU A 97 -11.94 22.58 3.50
CA LEU A 97 -13.11 22.86 2.67
C LEU A 97 -12.96 24.29 2.15
N VAL A 98 -12.90 24.42 0.83
CA VAL A 98 -12.83 25.71 0.14
C VAL A 98 -13.99 25.76 -0.83
N ARG A 99 -14.79 26.83 -0.74
CA ARG A 99 -15.83 27.15 -1.71
C ARG A 99 -15.42 28.38 -2.48
N ASP A 100 -15.64 28.32 -3.78
CA ASP A 100 -15.43 29.39 -4.74
C ASP A 100 -16.68 29.48 -5.64
N GLU A 101 -16.88 30.61 -6.33
CA GLU A 101 -18.12 30.88 -7.09
C GLU A 101 -18.41 29.82 -8.18
N GLY A 102 -17.41 29.05 -8.60
CA GLY A 102 -17.53 28.01 -9.61
C GLY A 102 -17.10 26.61 -9.20
N ARG A 103 -16.81 26.34 -7.91
CA ARG A 103 -16.40 25.00 -7.44
C ARG A 103 -16.38 24.87 -5.92
N THR A 104 -16.61 23.67 -5.44
CA THR A 104 -16.35 23.25 -4.05
C THR A 104 -15.19 22.27 -4.02
N VAL A 105 -14.14 22.59 -3.28
CA VAL A 105 -12.96 21.74 -3.10
C VAL A 105 -12.90 21.22 -1.67
N LEU A 106 -12.88 19.90 -1.52
CA LEU A 106 -12.77 19.21 -0.22
C LEU A 106 -11.49 18.41 -0.17
N VAL A 107 -10.74 18.51 0.92
CA VAL A 107 -9.63 17.59 1.18
C VAL A 107 -10.03 16.62 2.28
N VAL A 108 -10.01 15.33 1.97
CA VAL A 108 -10.43 14.27 2.89
C VAL A 108 -9.30 13.26 3.03
N GLN A 109 -9.04 12.84 4.27
CA GLN A 109 -8.12 11.74 4.52
C GLN A 109 -8.90 10.42 4.47
N VAL A 110 -8.52 9.56 3.54
CA VAL A 110 -9.02 8.18 3.45
C VAL A 110 -7.98 7.30 4.13
N ALA A 111 -8.41 6.52 5.12
CA ALA A 111 -7.54 5.66 5.91
C ALA A 111 -8.00 4.20 5.84
N GLY A 112 -7.03 3.29 5.72
CA GLY A 112 -7.14 1.85 5.89
C GLY A 112 -6.43 1.40 7.17
N TYR A 113 -6.13 0.11 7.28
CA TYR A 113 -5.58 -0.50 8.49
C TYR A 113 -4.22 0.09 8.91
N ASP A 114 -3.31 0.27 7.95
CA ASP A 114 -1.94 0.74 8.16
C ASP A 114 -1.55 1.86 7.17
N TRP A 115 -2.46 2.26 6.28
CA TRP A 115 -2.22 3.27 5.24
C TRP A 115 -3.21 4.41 5.37
N SER A 116 -2.77 5.63 5.10
CA SER A 116 -3.68 6.75 4.89
C SER A 116 -3.18 7.65 3.77
N ARG A 117 -4.12 8.19 2.98
CA ARG A 117 -3.82 9.11 1.89
C ARG A 117 -4.89 10.20 1.84
N CYS A 118 -4.47 11.43 1.55
CA CYS A 118 -5.39 12.52 1.33
C CYS A 118 -5.80 12.58 -0.13
N TYR A 119 -7.07 12.90 -0.36
CA TYR A 119 -7.64 13.12 -1.68
C TYR A 119 -8.30 14.50 -1.71
N SER A 120 -8.11 15.24 -2.79
CA SER A 120 -8.89 16.43 -3.11
C SER A 120 -10.04 16.05 -4.00
N TYR A 121 -11.24 16.38 -3.56
CA TYR A 121 -12.48 16.26 -4.31
C TYR A 121 -12.87 17.64 -4.81
N THR A 122 -13.01 17.81 -6.12
CA THR A 122 -13.48 19.07 -6.71
C THR A 122 -14.85 18.83 -7.33
N ALA A 123 -15.88 19.41 -6.72
CA ALA A 123 -17.23 19.48 -7.24
C ALA A 123 -17.40 20.75 -8.07
N LEU A 124 -17.91 20.61 -9.29
CA LEU A 124 -18.27 21.69 -10.20
C LEU A 124 -19.79 21.87 -10.18
N PRO A 125 -20.33 23.08 -10.39
CA PRO A 125 -21.77 23.37 -10.44
C PRO A 125 -22.58 22.58 -11.49
N THR A 126 -21.92 21.72 -12.25
CA THR A 126 -22.50 20.81 -13.24
C THR A 126 -22.79 19.41 -12.68
N GLY A 127 -22.62 19.20 -11.36
CA GLY A 127 -22.74 17.89 -10.71
C GLY A 127 -21.54 16.97 -10.96
N ARG A 128 -20.45 17.51 -11.54
CA ARG A 128 -19.25 16.74 -11.85
C ARG A 128 -18.26 16.83 -10.70
N VAL A 129 -17.97 15.68 -10.09
CA VAL A 129 -16.94 15.57 -9.03
C VAL A 129 -15.71 14.81 -9.53
N THR A 130 -14.55 15.45 -9.46
CA THR A 130 -13.24 14.82 -9.70
C THR A 130 -12.55 14.52 -8.37
N SER A 131 -11.69 13.49 -8.36
CA SER A 131 -10.87 13.13 -7.20
C SER A 131 -9.41 13.02 -7.62
N GLU A 132 -8.51 13.59 -6.83
CA GLU A 132 -7.07 13.53 -7.09
C GLU A 132 -6.32 13.19 -5.80
N PRO A 133 -5.36 12.25 -5.81
CA PRO A 133 -4.55 11.94 -4.64
C PRO A 133 -3.54 13.07 -4.37
N LEU A 134 -3.39 13.46 -3.10
CA LEU A 134 -2.36 14.41 -2.67
C LEU A 134 -1.10 13.69 -2.21
N ALA A 135 0.05 14.24 -2.59
CA ALA A 135 1.35 13.79 -2.07
C ALA A 135 1.50 14.09 -0.56
N THR A 136 0.96 15.23 -0.11
CA THR A 136 1.04 15.66 1.29
C THR A 136 -0.35 16.02 1.79
N CYS A 137 -0.72 15.50 2.96
CA CYS A 137 -1.94 15.90 3.64
C CYS A 137 -1.78 17.32 4.24
N PRO A 138 -2.66 18.28 3.92
CA PRO A 138 -2.63 19.55 4.62
C PRO A 138 -2.89 19.34 6.12
N SER A 139 -2.22 20.17 6.93
CA SER A 139 -2.54 20.35 8.34
C SER A 139 -4.03 20.64 8.48
N ARG A 140 -4.68 20.12 9.52
CA ARG A 140 -6.11 20.33 9.78
C ARG A 140 -6.35 21.82 9.98
N ALA A 141 -6.66 22.54 8.91
CA ALA A 141 -6.76 23.98 8.88
C ALA A 141 -8.12 24.36 8.28
N SER A 142 -8.94 24.87 9.19
CA SER A 142 -10.03 25.84 9.07
C SER A 142 -10.84 25.87 7.78
N ARG A 143 -12.17 25.75 7.94
CA ARG A 143 -13.14 26.28 6.97
C ARG A 143 -12.78 27.75 6.76
N THR A 144 -12.13 28.10 5.66
CA THR A 144 -11.96 29.52 5.29
C THR A 144 -13.17 29.88 4.43
N PRO A 145 -14.10 30.70 4.92
CA PRO A 145 -15.11 31.28 4.04
C PRO A 145 -14.39 32.32 3.18
N THR A 146 -13.94 31.94 1.99
CA THR A 146 -13.48 32.92 1.01
C THR A 146 -14.72 33.62 0.45
N SER A 147 -15.23 34.61 1.19
CA SER A 147 -16.12 35.64 0.64
C SER A 147 -15.24 36.55 -0.23
N VAL A 148 -15.15 36.23 -1.52
CA VAL A 148 -14.64 37.20 -2.50
C VAL A 148 -15.77 38.19 -2.72
N SER A 149 -15.72 39.33 -2.01
CA SER A 149 -16.57 40.47 -2.33
C SER A 149 -16.17 40.99 -3.72
N PRO A 150 -17.11 41.15 -4.68
CA PRO A 150 -16.78 41.71 -5.98
C PRO A 150 -16.32 43.17 -5.83
N PRO A 151 -15.37 43.66 -6.65
CA PRO A 151 -14.99 45.06 -6.64
C PRO A 151 -16.17 45.92 -7.10
N VAL A 152 -16.77 46.67 -6.17
CA VAL A 152 -17.71 47.76 -6.50
C VAL A 152 -16.92 48.83 -7.24
N LYS A 153 -16.99 48.81 -8.57
CA LYS A 153 -16.53 49.93 -9.40
C LYS A 153 -17.59 51.02 -9.29
N GLY A 154 -17.32 51.98 -8.40
CA GLY A 154 -18.13 53.18 -8.23
C GLY A 154 -18.33 53.90 -9.56
N ARG A 155 -19.60 54.15 -9.89
CA ARG A 155 -20.02 55.18 -10.83
C ARG A 155 -19.79 56.53 -10.16
N GLN A 156 -18.91 57.34 -10.75
CA GLN A 156 -19.08 58.79 -10.82
C GLN A 156 -18.79 59.20 -12.26
#